data_AF-A0A075I2X3-F1
#
_entry.id   AF-A0A075I2X3-F1
#
_cell.length_a   1.000
_cell.length_b   1.000
_cell.length_c   1.000
_cell.angle_alpha   90.00
_cell.angle_beta   90.00
_cell.angle_gamma   90.00
#
_symmetry.space_group_name_H-M   'P 1'
#
loop_
_entity.id
_entity.type
_entity.pdbx_description
1 polymer ?
#
loop_
_entity_poly.entity_id
_entity_poly.type
_entity_poly.pdbx_seq_one_letter_code
_entity_poly.pdbx_strand_id
1 'polypeptide(L)'
;MSPMQSFMNSSPISALDLIDQLQFKITNGDVKSMLANELDDTLVITIDTYDDGELFIGLDDQFIGPFNDGTYFVIVDNEEFNDYEQAGAELYIPFEFGTEKIEIAGSYILP
;
A
#
# COMPACT_ATOMS: atom_id res chain seq x y z
N MET A 1 -31.11 -35.68 -6.98
CA MET A 1 -31.21 -34.37 -6.31
C MET A 1 -30.17 -33.48 -6.93
N SER A 2 -30.57 -32.39 -7.58
CA SER A 2 -29.63 -31.42 -8.17
C SER A 2 -29.17 -30.46 -7.07
N PRO A 3 -27.89 -30.09 -6.97
CA PRO A 3 -27.48 -29.01 -6.08
C PRO A 3 -27.98 -27.67 -6.64
N MET A 4 -28.58 -26.87 -5.75
CA MET A 4 -29.01 -25.50 -6.03
C MET A 4 -27.81 -24.61 -6.32
N GLN A 5 -27.95 -23.78 -7.35
CA GLN A 5 -27.02 -22.73 -7.72
C GLN A 5 -27.17 -21.49 -6.84
N SER A 6 -26.02 -20.80 -6.71
CA SER A 6 -25.79 -19.38 -6.47
C SER A 6 -26.23 -18.77 -5.13
N PHE A 7 -25.22 -18.42 -4.34
CA PHE A 7 -25.27 -17.21 -3.51
C PHE A 7 -23.96 -16.44 -3.77
N MET A 8 -24.09 -15.34 -4.53
CA MET A 8 -23.19 -14.18 -4.61
C MET A 8 -21.71 -14.43 -4.95
N ASN A 9 -21.41 -14.38 -6.25
CA ASN A 9 -20.20 -13.68 -6.71
C ASN A 9 -20.42 -12.18 -6.44
N SER A 10 -20.03 -11.69 -5.26
CA SER A 10 -19.36 -10.39 -5.26
C SER A 10 -17.94 -10.70 -5.68
N SER A 11 -17.59 -10.49 -6.94
CA SER A 11 -16.17 -10.36 -7.26
C SER A 11 -15.63 -9.32 -6.27
N PRO A 12 -14.69 -9.66 -5.38
CA PRO A 12 -13.98 -8.60 -4.70
C PRO A 12 -13.37 -7.77 -5.84
N ILE A 13 -13.49 -6.45 -5.72
CA ILE A 13 -12.71 -5.50 -6.53
C ILE A 13 -11.30 -6.09 -6.58
N SER A 14 -10.79 -6.35 -7.79
CA SER A 14 -9.59 -7.16 -7.97
C SER A 14 -8.37 -6.37 -7.50
N ALA A 15 -8.12 -6.39 -6.18
CA ALA A 15 -6.92 -5.81 -5.62
C ALA A 15 -5.71 -6.57 -6.17
N LEU A 16 -4.81 -5.85 -6.83
CA LEU A 16 -3.58 -6.42 -7.37
C LEU A 16 -2.56 -6.55 -6.23
N ASP A 17 -2.03 -7.75 -6.03
CA ASP A 17 -0.97 -8.01 -5.04
C ASP A 17 0.40 -7.65 -5.63
N LEU A 18 1.07 -6.68 -5.00
CA LEU A 18 2.31 -6.08 -5.46
C LEU A 18 3.51 -6.40 -4.57
N ILE A 19 3.35 -7.26 -3.55
CA ILE A 19 4.43 -7.55 -2.59
C ILE A 19 5.68 -8.14 -3.26
N ASP A 20 5.51 -8.92 -4.33
CA ASP A 20 6.63 -9.49 -5.10
C ASP A 20 7.03 -8.63 -6.32
N GLN A 21 6.35 -7.50 -6.55
CA GLN A 21 6.59 -6.60 -7.69
C GLN A 21 7.41 -5.37 -7.30
N LEU A 22 7.25 -4.87 -6.08
CA LEU A 22 7.91 -3.66 -5.60
C LEU A 22 9.12 -3.99 -4.71
N GLN A 23 10.12 -3.12 -4.75
CA GLN A 23 11.25 -3.22 -3.82
C GLN A 23 10.89 -2.56 -2.51
N PHE A 24 11.08 -3.26 -1.39
CA PHE A 24 10.86 -2.69 -0.07
C PHE A 24 11.83 -3.26 0.96
N LYS A 25 11.99 -2.54 2.06
CA LYS A 25 12.68 -2.97 3.28
C LYS A 25 11.95 -2.42 4.48
N ILE A 26 11.85 -3.20 5.54
CA ILE A 26 11.25 -2.79 6.79
C ILE A 26 12.21 -3.08 7.94
N THR A 27 12.35 -2.14 8.87
CA THR A 27 13.06 -2.35 10.14
C THR A 27 12.06 -2.50 11.26
N ASN A 28 12.30 -3.40 12.22
CA ASN A 28 11.43 -3.60 13.38
C ASN A 28 9.97 -3.94 13.01
N GLY A 29 9.77 -4.65 11.90
CA GLY A 29 8.47 -5.14 11.50
C GLY A 29 8.55 -6.10 10.30
N ASP A 30 7.39 -6.58 9.88
CA ASP A 30 7.19 -7.40 8.69
C ASP A 30 6.10 -6.77 7.81
N VAL A 31 6.27 -6.79 6.49
CA VAL A 31 5.17 -6.54 5.54
C VAL A 31 4.37 -7.83 5.35
N LYS A 32 3.06 -7.77 5.55
CA LYS A 32 2.12 -8.91 5.42
C LYS A 32 1.40 -8.95 4.08
N SER A 33 1.03 -7.79 3.56
CA SER A 33 0.39 -7.67 2.26
C SER A 33 0.62 -6.29 1.67
N MET A 34 0.58 -6.21 0.34
CA MET A 34 0.72 -4.97 -0.41
C MET A 34 -0.28 -5.01 -1.56
N LEU A 35 -1.42 -4.36 -1.37
CA LEU A 35 -2.57 -4.47 -2.26
C LEU A 35 -2.88 -3.12 -2.91
N ALA A 36 -2.88 -3.08 -4.23
CA ALA A 36 -3.38 -1.92 -4.96
C ALA A 36 -4.91 -1.86 -4.83
N ASN A 37 -5.42 -0.68 -4.49
CA ASN A 37 -6.83 -0.36 -4.42
C ASN A 37 -7.18 0.67 -5.49
N GLU A 38 -7.72 0.17 -6.60
CA GLU A 38 -8.07 0.98 -7.78
C GLU A 38 -9.22 1.97 -7.54
N LEU A 39 -10.03 1.77 -6.50
CA LEU A 39 -11.16 2.67 -6.23
C LEU A 39 -10.72 3.94 -5.52
N ASP A 40 -9.69 3.82 -4.69
CA ASP A 40 -9.20 4.90 -3.84
C ASP A 40 -7.85 5.45 -4.34
N ASP A 41 -7.33 4.93 -5.45
CA ASP A 41 -6.01 5.26 -6.03
C ASP A 41 -4.87 5.11 -5.00
N THR A 42 -4.94 4.04 -4.18
CA THR A 42 -3.97 3.77 -3.11
C THR A 42 -3.27 2.43 -3.23
N LEU A 43 -2.07 2.36 -2.67
CA LEU A 43 -1.39 1.12 -2.30
C LEU A 43 -1.56 0.91 -0.81
N VAL A 44 -2.26 -0.15 -0.41
CA VAL A 44 -2.50 -0.50 1.00
C VAL A 44 -1.47 -1.54 1.44
N ILE A 45 -0.65 -1.18 2.42
CA ILE A 45 0.41 -2.01 2.99
C ILE A 45 0.02 -2.37 4.42
N THR A 46 -0.16 -3.66 4.69
CA THR A 46 -0.40 -4.17 6.04
C THR A 46 0.91 -4.64 6.63
N ILE A 47 1.21 -4.23 7.86
CA ILE A 47 2.46 -4.54 8.55
C ILE A 47 2.19 -5.10 9.95
N ASP A 48 3.08 -5.96 10.44
CA ASP A 48 3.23 -6.21 11.88
C ASP A 48 4.45 -5.44 12.36
N THR A 49 4.33 -4.73 13.48
CA THR A 49 5.42 -3.96 14.08
C THR A 49 5.91 -4.61 15.39
N TYR A 50 7.21 -4.48 15.65
CA TYR A 50 7.90 -5.05 16.81
C TYR A 50 8.52 -3.99 17.72
N ASP A 51 8.78 -2.81 17.17
CA ASP A 51 9.23 -1.56 17.82
C ASP A 51 8.96 -0.41 16.84
N ASP A 52 9.30 0.82 17.20
CA ASP A 52 9.36 1.93 16.26
C ASP A 52 10.33 1.60 15.11
N GLY A 53 9.99 1.97 13.88
CA GLY A 53 10.73 1.53 12.70
C GLY A 53 10.51 2.41 11.48
N GLU A 54 10.96 1.91 10.33
CA GLU A 54 10.84 2.58 9.04
C GLU A 54 10.54 1.55 7.94
N LEU A 55 9.61 1.91 7.06
CA LEU A 55 9.36 1.24 5.80
C LEU A 55 10.01 2.05 4.67
N PHE A 56 11.00 1.46 4.01
CA PHE A 56 11.44 1.90 2.70
C PHE A 56 10.64 1.17 1.62
N ILE A 57 10.16 1.89 0.62
CA ILE A 57 9.53 1.32 -0.58
C ILE A 57 9.91 2.11 -1.84
N GLY A 58 10.31 1.40 -2.89
CA GLY A 58 10.46 1.93 -4.24
C GLY A 58 9.20 1.64 -5.05
N LEU A 59 8.48 2.69 -5.41
CA LEU A 59 7.27 2.60 -6.23
C LEU A 59 7.62 2.50 -7.72
N ASP A 60 6.67 1.98 -8.48
CA ASP A 60 6.77 1.83 -9.93
C ASP A 60 5.56 2.50 -10.59
N ASP A 61 5.81 3.42 -11.52
CA ASP A 61 4.81 4.16 -12.28
C ASP A 61 3.91 3.25 -13.14
N GLN A 62 4.29 1.98 -13.35
CA GLN A 62 3.42 0.98 -13.98
C GLN A 62 2.23 0.57 -13.10
N PHE A 63 2.28 0.86 -11.79
CA PHE A 63 1.21 0.54 -10.85
C PHE A 63 0.70 1.80 -10.14
N ILE A 64 1.61 2.62 -9.61
CA ILE A 64 1.25 3.84 -8.87
C ILE A 64 2.32 4.92 -9.08
N GLY A 65 1.95 5.93 -9.88
CA GLY A 65 2.77 7.11 -10.11
C GLY A 65 2.49 8.22 -9.08
N PRO A 66 3.32 9.26 -9.02
CA PRO A 66 3.05 10.42 -8.19
C PRO A 66 1.88 11.23 -8.74
N PHE A 67 1.33 12.15 -7.94
CA PHE A 67 0.43 13.20 -8.42
C PHE A 67 1.13 14.14 -9.42
N ASN A 68 0.35 15.02 -10.05
CA ASN A 68 0.83 15.96 -11.06
C ASN A 68 1.93 16.93 -10.56
N ASP A 69 2.05 17.12 -9.24
CA ASP A 69 3.09 17.92 -8.60
C ASP A 69 4.34 17.10 -8.21
N GLY A 70 4.34 15.79 -8.51
CA GLY A 70 5.41 14.86 -8.21
C GLY A 70 5.36 14.25 -6.81
N THR A 71 4.32 14.52 -6.02
CA THR A 71 4.20 14.01 -4.64
C THR A 71 3.40 12.71 -4.55
N TYR A 72 3.59 12.00 -3.45
CA TYR A 72 2.66 10.99 -2.94
C TYR A 72 2.01 11.52 -1.65
N PHE A 73 0.91 10.92 -1.19
CA PHE A 73 0.41 11.14 0.17
C PHE A 73 0.50 9.83 0.95
N VAL A 74 0.96 9.93 2.20
CA VAL A 74 1.07 8.77 3.09
C VAL A 74 0.02 8.90 4.19
N ILE A 75 -0.64 7.79 4.48
CA ILE A 75 -1.64 7.67 5.53
C ILE A 75 -1.20 6.51 6.42
N VAL A 76 -1.06 6.74 7.71
CA VAL A 76 -0.69 5.73 8.70
C VAL A 76 -1.89 5.52 9.61
N ASP A 77 -2.37 4.29 9.72
CA ASP A 77 -3.55 3.92 10.51
C ASP A 77 -4.79 4.82 10.30
N ASN A 78 -5.04 5.21 9.05
CA ASN A 78 -6.13 6.09 8.60
C ASN A 78 -5.95 7.59 8.96
N GLU A 79 -4.78 8.00 9.43
CA GLU A 79 -4.44 9.40 9.67
C GLU A 79 -3.38 9.87 8.66
N GLU A 80 -3.57 11.07 8.11
CA GLU A 80 -2.60 11.67 7.18
C GLU A 80 -1.25 11.84 7.88
N PHE A 81 -0.19 11.37 7.22
CA PHE A 81 1.16 11.34 7.76
C PHE A 81 2.11 12.13 6.87
N ASN A 82 2.69 13.19 7.45
CA ASN A 82 3.53 14.15 6.72
C ASN A 82 5.03 14.03 7.02
N ASP A 83 5.42 13.18 7.98
CA ASP A 83 6.80 13.06 8.46
C ASP A 83 7.59 11.93 7.75
N TYR A 84 7.36 11.74 6.45
CA TYR A 84 8.09 10.79 5.61
C TYR A 84 9.05 11.51 4.65
N GLU A 85 10.11 10.82 4.21
CA GLU A 85 11.00 11.35 3.18
C GLU A 85 10.65 10.78 1.79
N GLN A 86 10.71 11.63 0.76
CA GLN A 86 10.52 11.25 -0.64
C GLN A 86 11.74 11.60 -1.48
N ALA A 87 12.23 10.63 -2.25
CA ALA A 87 13.27 10.79 -3.26
C ALA A 87 12.77 10.25 -4.61
N GLY A 88 12.00 11.06 -5.35
CA GLY A 88 11.35 10.59 -6.57
C GLY A 88 10.25 9.58 -6.26
N ALA A 89 10.40 8.33 -6.71
CA ALA A 89 9.47 7.22 -6.43
C ALA A 89 9.86 6.39 -5.20
N GLU A 90 10.94 6.76 -4.50
CA GLU A 90 11.38 6.11 -3.27
C GLU A 90 10.79 6.84 -2.06
N LEU A 91 10.10 6.12 -1.18
CA LEU A 91 9.54 6.62 0.07
C LEU A 91 10.21 5.97 1.28
N TYR A 92 10.49 6.77 2.31
CA TYR A 92 11.00 6.34 3.62
C TYR A 92 9.99 6.79 4.68
N ILE A 93 9.23 5.83 5.19
CA ILE A 93 8.04 6.08 6.01
C ILE A 93 8.33 5.55 7.42
N PRO A 94 8.66 6.41 8.39
CA PRO A 94 8.74 5.99 9.78
C PRO A 94 7.37 5.57 10.31
N PHE A 95 7.35 4.63 11.25
CA PHE A 95 6.15 4.16 11.95
C PHE A 95 6.44 3.92 13.43
N GLU A 96 5.40 3.96 14.25
CA GLU A 96 5.47 3.67 15.68
C GLU A 96 5.13 2.20 15.96
N PHE A 97 5.57 1.70 17.11
CA PHE A 97 5.10 0.40 17.59
C PHE A 97 3.57 0.38 17.72
N GLY A 98 2.94 -0.63 17.11
CA GLY A 98 1.50 -0.78 17.06
C GLY A 98 0.86 -0.29 15.77
N THR A 99 1.62 0.33 14.85
CA THR A 99 1.12 0.59 13.51
C THR A 99 0.77 -0.71 12.78
N GLU A 100 -0.41 -0.75 12.16
CA GLU A 100 -0.91 -1.95 11.45
C GLU A 100 -1.03 -1.70 9.94
N LYS A 101 -1.18 -0.44 9.53
CA LYS A 101 -1.45 -0.09 8.14
C LYS A 101 -0.76 1.19 7.70
N ILE A 102 -0.13 1.12 6.53
CA ILE A 102 0.40 2.26 5.78
C ILE A 102 -0.30 2.26 4.42
N GLU A 103 -0.88 3.39 4.02
CA GLU A 103 -1.45 3.59 2.69
C GLU A 103 -0.69 4.70 1.96
N ILE A 104 -0.43 4.48 0.68
CA ILE A 104 0.22 5.46 -0.20
C ILE A 104 -0.79 5.82 -1.29
N ALA A 105 -1.24 7.06 -1.30
CA ALA A 105 -2.07 7.60 -2.36
C ALA A 105 -1.21 8.26 -3.44
N GLY A 106 -1.56 8.03 -4.70
CA GLY A 106 -0.87 8.56 -5.87
C GLY A 106 -1.79 8.67 -7.07
N SER A 107 -1.21 8.75 -8.27
CA SER A 107 -1.93 8.60 -9.52
C SER A 107 -1.84 7.16 -9.99
N TYR A 108 -2.94 6.43 -9.90
CA TYR A 108 -3.00 5.05 -10.34
C TYR A 108 -2.93 4.96 -11.87
N ILE A 109 -2.03 4.12 -12.38
CA ILE A 109 -1.88 3.87 -13.82
C ILE A 109 -2.09 2.38 -14.02
N LEU A 110 -3.29 1.98 -14.44
CA LEU A 110 -3.49 0.61 -14.92
C LEU A 110 -2.82 0.42 -16.28
N PRO A 111 -2.01 -0.64 -16.48
CA PRO A 111 -1.64 -1.08 -17.82
C PRO A 111 -2.79 -1.74 -18.58
#